data_AF-A0A820K5P1-F1
#
_entry.id   AF-A0A820K5P1-F1
#
_cell.length_a   1.000
_cell.length_b   1.000
_cell.length_c   1.000
_cell.angle_alpha   90.00
_cell.angle_beta   90.00
_cell.angle_gamma   90.00
#
_symmetry.space_group_name_H-M   'P 1'
#
loop_
_entity.id
_entity.type
_entity.pdbx_description
1 polymer ?
#
loop_
_entity_poly.entity_id
_entity_poly.type
_entity_poly.pdbx_seq_one_letter_code
_entity_poly.pdbx_strand_id
1 'polypeptide(L)'
;MENSISHYASMTNKQIHFQIIIPIQIIQYDDQKEISISISHRNLTIKQLLEMIEINNSHIYLASYETKMILSENTNLSTINEMKFFLVKEHQTCLVTIKQSNDILVAINEENMENQRYLIDATIDDIYKQNKSIDQNQYLLYDRDFIPSRETSLDLLLCTSTLSIEFN
;
A
#
# COMPACT_ATOMS: atom_id res chain seq x y z
N MET A 1 -6.13 -5.74 -36.38
CA MET A 1 -5.35 -6.95 -36.72
C MET A 1 -4.07 -6.91 -35.90
N GLU A 2 -3.91 -7.86 -34.99
CA GLU A 2 -2.71 -8.02 -34.17
C GLU A 2 -1.70 -8.88 -34.93
N ASN A 3 -0.43 -8.47 -35.00
CA ASN A 3 0.64 -9.29 -35.58
C ASN A 3 1.77 -9.47 -34.55
N SER A 4 2.53 -10.56 -34.67
CA SER A 4 3.67 -10.81 -33.79
C SER A 4 4.82 -9.82 -34.01
N ILE A 5 5.63 -9.58 -32.99
CA ILE A 5 6.84 -8.74 -33.07
C ILE A 5 7.78 -9.24 -34.19
N SER A 6 7.87 -10.56 -34.37
CA SER A 6 8.68 -11.19 -35.42
C SER A 6 8.20 -10.84 -36.84
N HIS A 7 6.89 -10.67 -37.05
CA HIS A 7 6.35 -10.26 -38.34
C HIS A 7 6.82 -8.85 -38.71
N TYR A 8 6.77 -7.92 -37.75
CA TYR A 8 7.19 -6.54 -37.97
C TYR A 8 8.70 -6.39 -38.18
N ALA A 9 9.51 -7.20 -37.49
CA ALA A 9 10.97 -7.22 -37.67
C ALA A 9 11.40 -7.66 -39.10
N SER A 10 10.53 -8.38 -39.83
CA SER A 10 10.79 -8.85 -41.19
C SER A 10 10.40 -7.85 -42.30
N MET A 11 9.67 -6.78 -41.95
CA MET A 11 9.26 -5.75 -42.90
C MET A 11 10.19 -4.54 -42.85
N THR A 12 11.13 -4.45 -43.79
CA THR A 12 11.91 -3.22 -44.03
C THR A 12 10.98 -2.06 -44.42
N ASN A 13 11.18 -0.89 -43.80
CA ASN A 13 10.55 0.41 -44.10
C ASN A 13 9.13 0.69 -43.57
N LYS A 14 8.67 0.03 -42.50
CA LYS A 14 7.50 0.52 -41.75
C LYS A 14 7.94 1.08 -40.40
N GLN A 15 7.55 2.32 -40.10
CA GLN A 15 7.68 2.89 -38.77
C GLN A 15 6.65 2.18 -37.88
N ILE A 16 7.13 1.35 -36.96
CA ILE A 16 6.28 0.53 -36.09
C ILE A 16 6.01 1.32 -34.81
N HIS A 17 4.73 1.58 -34.54
CA HIS A 17 4.29 2.17 -33.28
C HIS A 17 3.76 1.04 -32.40
N PHE A 18 4.38 0.85 -31.23
CA PHE A 18 3.89 -0.06 -30.21
C PHE A 18 3.13 0.73 -29.15
N GLN A 19 1.97 0.24 -28.75
CA GLN A 19 1.29 0.70 -27.55
C GLN A 19 1.63 -0.28 -26.43
N ILE A 20 2.30 0.21 -25.39
CA ILE A 20 2.53 -0.56 -24.17
C ILE A 20 1.28 -0.43 -23.32
N ILE A 21 0.72 -1.58 -22.92
CA ILE A 21 -0.40 -1.65 -21.98
C ILE A 21 0.12 -2.37 -20.73
N ILE A 22 -0.01 -1.71 -19.59
CA ILE A 22 0.36 -2.26 -18.29
C ILE A 22 -0.95 -2.51 -17.52
N PRO A 23 -1.30 -3.77 -17.24
CA PRO A 23 -2.48 -4.08 -16.46
C PRO A 23 -2.22 -3.84 -14.97
N ILE A 24 -3.15 -3.16 -14.32
CA ILE A 24 -3.23 -2.99 -12.87
C ILE A 24 -4.47 -3.72 -12.37
N GLN A 25 -4.30 -4.54 -11.34
CA GLN A 25 -5.39 -5.22 -10.66
C GLN A 25 -5.78 -4.45 -9.40
N ILE A 26 -7.07 -4.21 -9.22
CA ILE A 26 -7.63 -3.54 -8.07
C ILE A 26 -8.73 -4.42 -7.48
N ILE A 27 -8.57 -4.82 -6.23
CA ILE A 27 -9.53 -5.69 -5.53
C ILE A 27 -10.35 -4.83 -4.58
N GLN A 28 -11.66 -4.82 -4.75
CA GLN A 28 -12.58 -4.21 -3.78
C GLN A 28 -12.56 -5.05 -2.49
N TYR A 29 -12.27 -4.41 -1.36
CA TYR A 29 -12.02 -5.15 -0.13
C TYR A 29 -13.26 -5.86 0.44
N ASP A 30 -14.46 -5.27 0.30
CA ASP A 30 -15.71 -5.83 0.84
C ASP A 30 -16.15 -7.12 0.15
N ASP A 31 -16.30 -7.07 -1.17
CA ASP A 31 -16.90 -8.13 -1.98
C ASP A 31 -15.86 -8.91 -2.79
N GLN A 32 -14.57 -8.57 -2.63
CA GLN A 32 -13.44 -9.16 -3.34
C GLN A 32 -13.58 -9.06 -4.86
N LYS A 33 -14.35 -8.07 -5.34
CA LYS A 33 -14.53 -7.85 -6.76
C LYS A 33 -13.24 -7.31 -7.37
N GLU A 34 -12.81 -7.94 -8.45
CA GLU A 34 -11.62 -7.50 -9.18
C GLU A 34 -11.99 -6.51 -10.29
N ILE A 35 -11.22 -5.44 -10.36
CA ILE A 35 -11.25 -4.43 -11.41
C ILE A 35 -9.87 -4.42 -12.05
N SER A 36 -9.82 -4.57 -13.38
CA SER A 36 -8.57 -4.46 -14.13
C SER A 36 -8.54 -3.14 -14.88
N ILE A 37 -7.50 -2.34 -14.64
CA ILE A 37 -7.28 -1.06 -15.31
C ILE A 37 -6.05 -1.19 -16.20
N SER A 38 -6.14 -0.71 -17.42
CA SER A 38 -5.03 -0.67 -18.37
C SER A 38 -4.44 0.73 -18.41
N ILE A 39 -3.17 0.87 -18.05
CA ILE A 39 -2.43 2.14 -18.14
C ILE A 39 -1.38 2.06 -19.26
N SER A 40 -1.01 3.21 -19.81
CA SER A 40 0.04 3.32 -20.84
C SER A 40 1.44 3.55 -20.24
N HIS A 41 1.52 4.06 -19.00
CA HIS A 41 2.77 4.34 -18.31
C HIS A 41 2.60 4.41 -16.79
N ARG A 42 3.68 4.17 -16.04
CA ARG A 42 3.67 4.20 -14.56
C ARG A 42 3.87 5.59 -13.95
N ASN A 43 4.05 6.63 -14.75
CA ASN A 43 4.15 8.02 -14.25
C ASN A 43 2.76 8.60 -13.93
N LEU A 44 2.06 7.95 -13.00
CA LEU A 44 0.73 8.33 -12.52
C LEU A 44 0.77 8.34 -10.99
N THR A 45 0.04 9.27 -10.40
CA THR A 45 -0.17 9.28 -8.95
C THR A 45 -1.30 8.32 -8.55
N ILE A 46 -1.33 7.92 -7.28
CA ILE A 46 -2.43 7.10 -6.73
C ILE A 46 -3.77 7.81 -6.89
N LYS A 47 -3.82 9.15 -6.73
CA LYS A 47 -5.02 9.94 -7.01
C LYS A 47 -5.52 9.77 -8.44
N GLN A 48 -4.63 9.89 -9.43
CA GLN A 48 -5.01 9.70 -10.83
C GLN A 48 -5.47 8.27 -11.10
N LEU A 49 -4.85 7.28 -10.45
CA LEU A 49 -5.29 5.90 -10.57
C LEU A 49 -6.69 5.70 -10.01
N LEU A 50 -7.02 6.33 -8.87
CA LEU A 50 -8.37 6.35 -8.27
C LEU A 50 -9.40 7.04 -9.17
N GLU A 51 -9.05 8.15 -9.82
CA GLU A 51 -9.92 8.87 -10.76
C GLU A 51 -10.24 8.03 -12.01
N MET A 52 -9.36 7.11 -12.41
CA MET A 52 -9.60 6.18 -13.52
C MET A 52 -10.59 5.06 -13.17
N ILE A 53 -10.87 4.84 -11.89
CA ILE A 53 -11.81 3.83 -11.45
C ILE A 53 -13.18 4.50 -11.27
N GLU A 54 -14.15 4.14 -12.10
CA GLU A 54 -15.53 4.64 -12.02
C GLU A 54 -16.26 4.04 -10.80
N ILE A 55 -15.86 4.42 -9.59
CA ILE A 55 -16.43 3.89 -8.35
C ILE A 55 -17.29 4.96 -7.68
N ASN A 56 -18.46 4.54 -7.21
CA ASN A 56 -19.30 5.32 -6.31
C ASN A 56 -18.49 5.75 -5.07
N ASN A 57 -18.52 7.06 -4.74
CA ASN A 57 -17.83 7.84 -3.67
C ASN A 57 -17.59 7.20 -2.28
N SER A 58 -17.99 5.98 -2.03
CA SER A 58 -17.78 5.24 -0.79
C SER A 58 -16.36 4.69 -0.60
N HIS A 59 -15.62 4.39 -1.68
CA HIS A 59 -14.24 3.92 -1.61
C HIS A 59 -13.28 5.07 -1.90
N ILE A 60 -12.35 5.31 -0.98
CA ILE A 60 -11.58 6.56 -0.92
C ILE A 60 -10.08 6.28 -1.08
N TYR A 61 -9.61 5.07 -0.78
CA TYR A 61 -8.18 4.78 -0.70
C TYR A 61 -7.76 3.57 -1.52
N LEU A 62 -6.51 3.59 -1.99
CA LEU A 62 -5.79 2.41 -2.43
C LEU A 62 -4.80 1.98 -1.36
N ALA A 63 -4.80 0.69 -1.05
CA ALA A 63 -3.80 0.05 -0.21
C ALA A 63 -2.86 -0.82 -1.04
N SER A 64 -1.60 -0.93 -0.63
CA SER A 64 -0.68 -1.94 -1.14
C SER A 64 -1.26 -3.33 -0.92
N TYR A 65 -1.13 -4.22 -1.90
CA TYR A 65 -1.53 -5.61 -1.72
C TYR A 65 -0.55 -6.37 -0.82
N GLU A 66 0.73 -6.04 -0.89
CA GLU A 66 1.79 -6.71 -0.13
C GLU A 66 1.84 -6.27 1.33
N THR A 67 1.80 -4.96 1.60
CA THR A 67 1.99 -4.42 2.95
C THR A 67 0.70 -3.95 3.61
N LYS A 68 -0.42 -3.98 2.88
CA LYS A 68 -1.74 -3.51 3.35
C LYS A 68 -1.75 -2.05 3.85
N MET A 69 -0.69 -1.29 3.58
CA MET A 69 -0.59 0.13 3.91
C MET A 69 -1.41 0.95 2.92
N ILE A 70 -2.15 1.93 3.43
CA ILE A 70 -2.82 2.93 2.61
C ILE A 70 -1.77 3.84 1.96
N LEU A 71 -1.82 3.92 0.63
CA LEU A 71 -0.90 4.71 -0.17
C LEU A 71 -1.34 6.19 -0.18
N SER A 72 -0.38 7.10 -0.09
CA SER A 72 -0.67 8.53 -0.27
C SER A 72 -1.18 8.80 -1.68
N GLU A 73 -2.16 9.70 -1.80
CA GLU A 73 -2.66 10.20 -3.08
C GLU A 73 -1.55 10.72 -4.01
N ASN A 74 -0.48 11.27 -3.43
CA ASN A 74 0.66 11.83 -4.15
C ASN A 74 1.74 10.80 -4.49
N THR A 75 1.66 9.58 -3.97
CA THR A 75 2.63 8.52 -4.31
C THR A 75 2.57 8.23 -5.80
N ASN A 76 3.74 8.16 -6.44
CA ASN A 76 3.83 7.87 -7.86
C ASN A 76 3.93 6.35 -8.06
N LEU A 77 3.13 5.80 -8.97
CA LEU A 77 3.11 4.37 -9.26
C LEU A 77 4.47 3.83 -9.76
N SER A 78 5.33 4.70 -10.30
CA SER A 78 6.69 4.33 -10.71
C SER A 78 7.62 4.01 -9.53
N THR A 79 7.32 4.49 -8.31
CA THR A 79 8.12 4.24 -7.11
C THR A 79 7.69 3.01 -6.33
N ILE A 80 6.57 2.40 -6.69
CA ILE A 80 6.02 1.20 -6.05
C ILE A 80 6.46 -0.03 -6.86
N ASN A 81 6.71 -1.19 -6.27
CA ASN A 81 7.03 -2.41 -7.03
C ASN A 81 5.88 -3.43 -7.04
N GLU A 82 4.65 -2.95 -7.21
CA GLU A 82 3.45 -3.79 -7.28
C GLU A 82 2.49 -3.30 -8.37
N MET A 83 1.66 -4.20 -8.87
CA MET A 83 0.61 -3.93 -9.87
C MET A 83 -0.78 -4.35 -9.36
N LYS A 84 -0.87 -4.69 -8.08
CA LYS A 84 -2.08 -5.21 -7.43
C LYS A 84 -2.32 -4.36 -6.19
N PHE A 85 -3.55 -3.90 -6.03
CA PHE A 85 -3.94 -2.99 -4.94
C PHE A 85 -5.28 -3.40 -4.35
N PHE A 86 -5.51 -3.04 -3.09
CA PHE A 86 -6.85 -3.06 -2.50
C PHE A 86 -7.50 -1.69 -2.62
N LEU A 87 -8.78 -1.68 -2.96
CA LEU A 87 -9.61 -0.48 -2.92
C LEU A 87 -10.50 -0.53 -1.69
N VAL A 88 -10.39 0.51 -0.85
CA VAL A 88 -10.99 0.51 0.49
C VAL A 88 -11.73 1.79 0.87
N LYS A 89 -12.65 1.62 1.80
CA LYS A 89 -13.47 2.66 2.45
C LYS A 89 -12.85 3.08 3.77
N GLU A 90 -13.18 4.28 4.25
CA GLU A 90 -12.61 4.85 5.49
C GLU A 90 -12.74 3.90 6.70
N HIS A 91 -13.91 3.28 6.90
CA HIS A 91 -14.17 2.40 8.05
C HIS A 91 -13.46 1.04 7.99
N GLN A 92 -12.77 0.73 6.88
CA GLN A 92 -11.97 -0.49 6.70
C GLN A 92 -10.49 -0.23 6.98
N THR A 93 -10.17 0.96 7.49
CA THR A 93 -8.80 1.38 7.75
C THR A 93 -8.55 1.58 9.23
N CYS A 94 -7.29 1.43 9.63
CA CYS A 94 -6.79 1.66 10.97
C CYS A 94 -5.64 2.64 10.92
N LEU A 95 -5.65 3.64 11.81
CA LEU A 95 -4.50 4.51 12.03
C LEU A 95 -3.54 3.85 13.02
N VAL A 96 -2.27 3.80 12.66
CA VAL A 96 -1.19 3.22 13.44
C VAL A 96 -0.14 4.31 13.66
N THR A 97 0.14 4.61 14.93
CA THR A 97 1.20 5.55 15.29
C THR A 97 2.49 4.80 15.50
N ILE A 98 3.51 5.15 14.71
CA ILE A 98 4.84 4.53 14.78
C ILE A 98 5.81 5.51 15.44
N LYS A 99 6.46 5.03 16.50
CA LYS A 99 7.51 5.73 17.25
C LYS A 99 8.86 5.11 16.87
N GLN A 100 9.82 5.93 16.46
CA GLN A 100 11.19 5.48 16.16
C GLN A 100 12.12 5.73 17.35
N SER A 101 12.93 4.74 17.71
CA SER A 101 13.86 4.79 18.86
C SER A 101 14.96 5.85 18.79
N ASN A 102 15.26 6.40 17.60
CA ASN A 102 16.19 7.54 17.48
C ASN A 102 15.66 8.84 18.11
N ASP A 103 14.37 8.89 18.49
CA ASP A 103 13.75 10.02 19.19
C ASP A 103 13.83 9.93 20.73
N ILE A 104 14.49 8.91 21.32
CA ILE A 104 14.65 8.82 22.79
C ILE A 104 15.53 9.96 23.35
N LEU A 105 16.31 10.63 22.50
CA LEU A 105 17.07 11.84 22.86
C LEU A 105 16.35 13.17 22.50
N VAL A 106 15.17 13.11 21.88
CA VAL A 106 14.34 14.29 21.56
C VAL A 106 12.97 14.14 22.23
N ALA A 107 12.96 13.82 23.51
CA ALA A 107 11.76 13.77 24.36
C ALA A 107 11.16 15.17 24.66
N ILE A 108 11.23 16.12 23.72
CA ILE A 108 10.71 17.49 23.92
C ILE A 108 9.80 17.97 22.78
N ASN A 109 9.80 17.35 21.59
CA ASN A 109 8.90 17.76 20.51
C ASN A 109 8.07 16.57 20.03
N GLU A 110 6.77 16.58 20.32
CA GLU A 110 5.75 15.60 19.88
C GLU A 110 5.54 15.56 18.34
N GLU A 111 6.43 16.18 17.54
CA GLU A 111 6.24 16.43 16.11
C GLU A 111 6.80 15.33 15.18
N ASN A 112 7.48 14.30 15.70
CA ASN A 112 8.11 13.24 14.88
C ASN A 112 7.33 11.91 14.81
N MET A 113 6.07 11.86 15.31
CA MET A 113 5.25 10.65 15.18
C MET A 113 4.76 10.46 13.74
N GLU A 114 5.26 9.44 13.03
CA GLU A 114 4.72 9.06 11.73
C GLU A 114 3.42 8.27 11.93
N ASN A 115 2.29 8.94 11.67
CA ASN A 115 0.99 8.29 11.61
C ASN A 115 0.82 7.64 10.24
N GLN A 116 0.71 6.31 10.22
CA GLN A 116 0.50 5.51 9.02
C GLN A 116 -0.87 4.85 9.07
N ARG A 117 -1.54 4.73 7.93
CA ARG A 117 -2.87 4.10 7.83
C ARG A 117 -2.73 2.74 7.14
N TYR A 118 -3.39 1.73 7.68
CA TYR A 118 -3.39 0.35 7.18
C TYR A 118 -4.81 -0.15 7.00
N LEU A 119 -4.98 -1.28 6.29
CA LEU A 119 -6.22 -2.06 6.35
C LEU A 119 -6.48 -2.57 7.77
N ILE A 120 -7.75 -2.72 8.13
CA ILE A 120 -8.16 -3.22 9.44
C ILE A 120 -7.74 -4.69 9.67
N ASP A 121 -7.58 -5.48 8.62
CA ASP A 121 -7.07 -6.86 8.68
C ASP A 121 -5.54 -6.93 8.53
N ALA A 122 -4.85 -5.79 8.50
CA ALA A 122 -3.40 -5.79 8.47
C ALA A 122 -2.87 -6.48 9.72
N THR A 123 -1.82 -7.27 9.53
CA THR A 123 -1.15 -7.97 10.61
C THR A 123 0.02 -7.14 11.11
N ILE A 124 0.49 -7.49 12.30
CA ILE A 124 1.73 -6.94 12.83
C ILE A 124 2.92 -7.17 11.88
N ASP A 125 2.98 -8.30 11.19
CA ASP A 125 4.00 -8.60 10.18
C ASP A 125 3.94 -7.66 8.97
N ASP A 126 2.75 -7.22 8.57
CA ASP A 126 2.59 -6.29 7.44
C ASP A 126 3.17 -4.91 7.75
N ILE A 127 2.92 -4.41 8.96
CA ILE A 127 3.50 -3.16 9.48
C ILE A 127 5.03 -3.26 9.55
N TYR A 128 5.53 -4.41 10.00
CA TYR A 128 6.96 -4.68 10.08
C TYR A 128 7.62 -4.65 8.70
N LYS A 129 7.05 -5.31 7.69
CA LYS A 129 7.59 -5.31 6.31
C LYS A 129 7.71 -3.91 5.75
N GLN A 130 6.72 -3.06 5.99
CA GLN A 130 6.69 -1.69 5.47
C GLN A 130 7.75 -0.79 6.12
N ASN A 131 8.03 -0.98 7.41
CA ASN A 131 8.85 -0.06 8.20
C ASN A 131 10.30 -0.52 8.39
N LYS A 132 10.68 -1.69 7.86
CA LYS A 132 12.05 -2.20 7.98
C LYS A 132 12.80 -2.21 6.66
N SER A 133 13.96 -1.54 6.67
CA SER A 133 15.15 -2.03 5.97
C SER A 133 15.68 -3.23 6.76
N ILE A 134 15.16 -4.44 6.52
CA ILE A 134 15.60 -5.76 7.04
C ILE A 134 16.65 -5.68 8.18
N ASP A 135 16.26 -5.27 9.39
CA ASP A 135 17.16 -5.38 10.54
C ASP A 135 16.49 -6.21 11.64
N GLN A 136 17.14 -7.31 11.99
CA GLN A 136 16.58 -8.40 12.78
C GLN A 136 16.40 -8.04 14.27
N ASN A 137 16.89 -6.86 14.68
CA ASN A 137 17.00 -6.47 16.09
C ASN A 137 15.97 -5.43 16.56
N GLN A 138 15.02 -5.00 15.71
CA GLN A 138 13.97 -4.08 16.17
C GLN A 138 12.78 -4.85 16.74
N TYR A 139 12.40 -4.47 17.96
CA TYR A 139 11.26 -5.01 18.71
C TYR A 139 10.08 -4.08 18.60
N LEU A 140 8.87 -4.63 18.52
CA LEU A 140 7.61 -3.89 18.60
C LEU A 140 7.23 -3.77 20.08
N LEU A 141 7.24 -2.56 20.63
CA LEU A 141 6.73 -2.33 21.99
C LEU A 141 5.27 -1.89 21.90
N TYR A 142 4.46 -2.51 22.73
CA TYR A 142 3.04 -2.19 22.90
C TYR A 142 2.86 -1.57 24.28
N ASP A 143 1.97 -0.59 24.41
CA ASP A 143 1.69 0.11 25.69
C ASP A 143 1.12 -0.82 26.80
N ARG A 144 0.98 -2.13 26.54
CA ARG A 144 0.48 -3.14 27.48
C ARG A 144 1.50 -4.27 27.62
N ASP A 145 1.52 -4.95 28.78
CA ASP A 145 2.36 -6.13 29.08
C ASP A 145 2.07 -7.38 28.21
N PHE A 146 1.34 -7.22 27.09
CA PHE A 146 0.98 -8.27 26.16
C PHE A 146 1.65 -8.01 24.81
N ILE A 147 2.45 -8.98 24.35
CA ILE A 147 3.09 -8.95 23.04
C ILE A 147 2.26 -9.82 22.09
N PRO A 148 1.47 -9.22 21.17
CA PRO A 148 0.75 -9.98 20.16
C PRO A 148 1.71 -10.73 19.23
N SER A 149 1.27 -11.85 18.69
CA SER A 149 2.04 -12.57 17.66
C SER A 149 2.10 -11.74 16.37
N ARG A 150 3.09 -12.02 15.51
CA ARG A 150 3.22 -11.35 14.20
C ARG A 150 2.00 -11.50 13.30
N GLU A 151 1.26 -12.61 13.44
CA GLU A 151 0.06 -12.92 12.67
C GLU A 151 -1.20 -12.24 13.23
N THR A 152 -1.10 -11.55 14.38
CA THR A 152 -2.25 -10.85 14.97
C THR A 152 -2.67 -9.70 14.07
N SER A 153 -3.96 -9.67 13.70
CA SER A 153 -4.57 -8.59 12.91
C SER A 153 -4.95 -7.38 13.75
N LEU A 154 -5.01 -6.20 13.14
CA LEU A 154 -5.29 -4.93 13.81
C LEU A 154 -6.71 -4.88 14.39
N ASP A 155 -7.71 -5.45 13.73
CA ASP A 155 -9.08 -5.56 14.23
C ASP A 155 -9.19 -6.25 15.60
N LEU A 156 -8.36 -7.27 15.85
CA LEU A 156 -8.30 -7.96 17.14
C LEU A 156 -7.70 -7.09 18.25
N LEU A 157 -6.84 -6.14 17.89
CA LEU A 157 -6.20 -5.21 18.82
C LEU A 157 -7.08 -3.98 19.09
N LEU A 158 -7.86 -3.55 18.10
CA LEU A 158 -8.78 -2.42 18.15
C LEU A 158 -9.94 -2.59 19.15
N CYS A 159 -10.18 -3.81 19.63
CA CYS A 159 -11.11 -4.05 20.73
C CYS A 159 -10.72 -3.37 22.05
N THR A 160 -9.56 -2.69 22.15
CA THR A 160 -9.08 -2.23 23.45
C THR A 160 -8.50 -0.82 23.63
N SER A 161 -8.02 -0.09 22.62
CA SER A 161 -7.64 1.36 22.64
C SER A 161 -6.64 1.65 21.49
N THR A 162 -6.30 2.92 21.25
CA THR A 162 -5.25 3.37 20.31
C THR A 162 -3.95 2.56 20.43
N LEU A 163 -3.39 2.16 19.29
CA LEU A 163 -2.16 1.36 19.18
C LEU A 163 -0.95 2.26 18.95
N SER A 164 -0.01 2.24 19.88
CA SER A 164 1.35 2.77 19.71
C SER A 164 2.29 1.61 19.39
N ILE A 165 3.11 1.76 18.35
CA ILE A 165 4.16 0.79 17.99
C ILE A 165 5.52 1.47 18.07
N GLU A 166 6.44 0.97 18.88
CA GLU A 166 7.84 1.44 18.94
C GLU A 166 8.77 0.47 18.22
N PHE A 167 9.76 0.97 17.47
CA PHE A 167 10.86 0.19 16.92
C PHE A 167 12.17 0.55 17.63
N ASN A 168 12.84 -0.41 18.28
CA ASN A 168 14.20 -0.25 18.84
C ASN A 168 15.34 -0.51 17.84
#